data_AF-A0A7S2PXS9-F1
#
_entry.id   AF-A0A7S2PXS9-F1
#
_cell.length_a   1.000
_cell.length_b   1.000
_cell.length_c   1.000
_cell.angle_alpha   90.00
_cell.angle_beta   90.00
_cell.angle_gamma   90.00
#
_symmetry.space_group_name_H-M   'P 1'
#
loop_
_entity.id
_entity.type
_entity.pdbx_description
1 polymer ?
#
loop_
_entity_poly.entity_id
_entity_poly.type
_entity_poly.pdbx_seq_one_letter_code
_entity_poly.pdbx_strand_id
1 'polypeptide(L)'
;ETMATSVLRFLGPRGGASALASSATHRCATASYRPINNAATKAISANNLLLQSCSSRFFSSSEDLDAVKRRNIGISAHIDSGKTTLTERILFYTGRIKAIHDVRGKDGVGAKMDSMDLEREKGITIQSAATFCRWKDSHVNIIDTPGHVDFTIEVERALRVLDGGILVLCGVSGVQSQSLTVDRQMKRYNVPRLAFINKLDRQGSNPTKVINDLRNQLKLNASQVQIPIGLEDNHLGVVDLIKNKSYTFDGERGEIIVEGEVPDDMKDMVEEKRMELIEKLADVDDEIGELFLMEEEPTEDQLKEAIRRQTIACKFVPVFMGSAFKNKGVQ
;
A
#
# COMPACT_ATOMS: atom_id res chain seq x y z
N GLU A 1 19.67 -6.88 -63.08
CA GLU A 1 18.96 -5.85 -62.30
C GLU A 1 19.70 -5.77 -60.95
N THR A 2 20.77 -4.98 -60.75
CA THR A 2 21.13 -3.60 -61.20
C THR A 2 20.09 -2.56 -60.72
N MET A 3 20.40 -1.47 -60.00
CA MET A 3 21.68 -0.85 -59.52
C MET A 3 21.67 -0.67 -57.96
N ALA A 4 22.67 -0.23 -57.16
CA ALA A 4 23.90 0.60 -57.32
C ALA A 4 23.68 2.14 -57.42
N THR A 5 24.42 3.09 -56.80
CA THR A 5 25.50 3.08 -55.76
C THR A 5 25.63 4.49 -55.10
N SER A 6 26.07 4.60 -53.81
CA SER A 6 26.54 5.84 -53.12
C SER A 6 25.49 6.97 -52.90
N VAL A 7 25.68 8.07 -52.14
CA VAL A 7 26.81 8.90 -51.60
C VAL A 7 26.39 9.38 -50.18
N LEU A 8 27.16 9.44 -49.06
CA LEU A 8 28.55 9.76 -48.66
C LEU A 8 28.78 11.22 -48.14
N ARG A 9 28.99 11.36 -46.82
CA ARG A 9 29.77 12.40 -46.07
C ARG A 9 29.76 13.89 -46.49
N PHE A 10 29.36 14.77 -45.56
CA PHE A 10 29.97 16.09 -45.24
C PHE A 10 29.64 16.38 -43.75
N LEU A 11 30.52 16.86 -42.85
CA LEU A 11 31.96 17.14 -42.87
C LEU A 11 32.59 16.87 -41.47
N GLY A 12 33.92 16.93 -41.35
CA GLY A 12 34.73 16.56 -40.17
C GLY A 12 35.46 17.71 -39.45
N PRO A 13 36.53 17.42 -38.68
CA PRO A 13 36.85 18.18 -37.45
C PRO A 13 38.15 19.03 -37.47
N ARG A 14 38.35 19.77 -36.36
CA ARG A 14 39.62 20.31 -35.80
C ARG A 14 39.51 20.15 -34.27
N GLY A 15 40.49 19.77 -33.44
CA GLY A 15 41.96 19.77 -33.54
C GLY A 15 42.54 20.94 -32.71
N GLY A 16 43.48 20.79 -31.78
CA GLY A 16 44.19 19.61 -31.24
C GLY A 16 45.35 20.05 -30.29
N ALA A 17 46.10 19.10 -29.71
CA ALA A 17 47.32 19.29 -28.88
C ALA A 17 47.10 19.94 -27.47
N SER A 18 47.52 19.32 -26.35
CA SER A 18 48.86 19.34 -25.69
C SER A 18 48.96 20.38 -24.55
N ALA A 19 49.72 20.24 -23.45
CA ALA A 19 50.39 19.09 -22.79
C ALA A 19 50.89 19.54 -21.38
N LEU A 20 51.46 18.61 -20.59
CA LEU A 20 52.17 18.80 -19.29
C LEU A 20 51.26 19.26 -18.12
N ALA A 21 51.32 18.74 -16.87
CA ALA A 21 52.31 18.04 -16.05
C ALA A 21 53.28 18.94 -15.25
N SER A 22 52.99 19.14 -13.96
CA SER A 22 53.98 19.33 -12.88
C SER A 22 53.36 19.11 -11.50
N SER A 23 54.07 18.40 -10.61
CA SER A 23 53.76 18.31 -9.18
C SER A 23 54.41 19.45 -8.39
N ALA A 24 53.83 19.81 -7.25
CA ALA A 24 54.47 20.63 -6.22
C ALA A 24 53.91 20.27 -4.82
N THR A 25 54.74 20.35 -3.78
CA THR A 25 54.43 19.84 -2.43
C THR A 25 54.57 20.90 -1.34
N HIS A 26 53.87 20.67 -0.23
CA HIS A 26 54.07 21.25 1.11
C HIS A 26 54.23 22.79 1.27
N ARG A 27 53.44 23.35 2.20
CA ARG A 27 53.91 23.58 3.59
C ARG A 27 52.77 23.93 4.55
N CYS A 28 52.98 23.58 5.81
CA CYS A 28 52.18 24.04 6.94
C CYS A 28 52.91 25.21 7.63
N ALA A 29 52.19 26.19 8.13
CA ALA A 29 52.68 27.27 8.99
C ALA A 29 51.58 27.69 9.97
N THR A 30 51.97 28.20 11.14
CA THR A 30 51.10 28.34 12.32
C THR A 30 50.91 29.81 12.77
N ALA A 31 50.05 29.97 13.79
CA ALA A 31 49.72 31.23 14.49
C ALA A 31 48.81 32.22 13.71
N SER A 32 48.04 33.10 14.37
CA SER A 32 47.96 33.41 15.81
C SER A 32 46.52 33.68 16.27
N TYR A 33 46.26 33.50 17.57
CA TYR A 33 44.95 33.75 18.19
C TYR A 33 44.89 35.18 18.76
N ARG A 34 43.87 35.97 18.40
CA ARG A 34 43.49 37.21 19.11
C ARG A 34 41.96 37.28 19.20
N PRO A 35 41.39 37.70 20.34
CA PRO A 35 39.95 37.69 20.54
C PRO A 35 39.24 38.83 19.80
N ILE A 36 38.01 38.57 19.35
CA ILE A 36 37.05 39.58 18.87
C ILE A 36 35.88 39.62 19.87
N ASN A 37 35.36 40.83 20.10
CA ASN A 37 34.57 41.15 21.29
C ASN A 37 33.17 40.47 21.37
N ASN A 38 32.66 40.36 22.60
CA ASN A 38 31.40 39.71 23.01
C ASN A 38 30.10 40.40 22.52
N ALA A 39 30.05 40.89 21.29
CA ALA A 39 28.85 41.46 20.66
C ALA A 39 28.09 40.42 19.81
N ALA A 40 28.80 39.55 19.08
CA ALA A 40 28.18 38.63 18.11
C ALA A 40 27.37 37.50 18.75
N THR A 41 27.78 37.01 19.93
CA THR A 41 27.21 35.83 20.59
C THR A 41 25.76 36.01 21.06
N LYS A 42 25.26 37.24 21.22
CA LYS A 42 23.85 37.48 21.55
C LYS A 42 22.90 37.42 20.35
N ALA A 43 23.39 37.58 19.12
CA ALA A 43 22.54 37.53 17.92
C ALA A 43 22.05 36.11 17.59
N ILE A 44 22.94 35.12 17.76
CA ILE A 44 22.66 33.71 17.41
C ILE A 44 21.55 33.12 18.31
N SER A 45 21.52 33.50 19.59
CA SER A 45 20.49 33.04 20.54
C SER A 45 19.08 33.57 20.24
N ALA A 46 18.93 34.69 19.51
CA ALA A 46 17.63 35.27 19.20
C ALA A 46 16.94 34.56 18.02
N ASN A 47 17.70 34.15 17.00
CA ASN A 47 17.14 33.56 15.79
C ASN A 47 16.56 32.15 15.98
N ASN A 48 17.11 31.34 16.91
CA ASN A 48 16.55 30.02 17.20
C ASN A 48 15.14 30.08 17.83
N LEU A 49 14.88 31.06 18.70
CA LEU A 49 13.55 31.29 19.29
C LEU A 49 12.52 31.72 18.23
N LEU A 50 12.93 32.56 17.27
CA LEU A 50 12.08 32.95 16.15
C LEU A 50 11.77 31.76 15.22
N LEU A 51 12.74 30.90 14.92
CA LEU A 51 12.51 29.70 14.09
C LEU A 51 11.56 28.69 14.77
N GLN A 52 11.69 28.44 16.08
CA GLN A 52 10.74 27.59 16.82
C GLN A 52 9.31 28.21 16.91
N SER A 53 9.20 29.55 16.88
CA SER A 53 7.89 30.22 16.86
C SER A 53 7.17 30.13 15.50
N CYS A 54 7.88 29.74 14.44
CA CYS A 54 7.38 29.77 13.06
C CYS A 54 6.87 28.40 12.58
N SER A 55 7.51 27.29 13.00
CA SER A 55 7.07 25.93 12.65
C SER A 55 5.73 25.52 13.29
N SER A 56 5.38 26.14 14.42
CA SER A 56 4.21 25.80 15.25
C SER A 56 2.91 26.55 14.87
N ARG A 57 2.91 27.35 13.79
CA ARG A 57 1.78 28.22 13.41
C ARG A 57 1.26 28.06 11.98
N PHE A 58 1.69 27.03 11.25
CA PHE A 58 1.35 26.83 9.83
C PHE A 58 0.28 25.74 9.55
N PHE A 59 -0.41 25.25 10.57
CA PHE A 59 -1.70 24.55 10.44
C PHE A 59 -2.74 25.33 11.25
N SER A 60 -3.51 26.20 10.58
CA SER A 60 -4.46 27.10 11.24
C SER A 60 -5.79 27.31 10.51
N SER A 61 -6.13 26.43 9.55
CA SER A 61 -7.50 26.29 9.04
C SER A 61 -8.09 24.92 9.39
N SER A 62 -9.42 24.84 9.44
CA SER A 62 -10.14 23.56 9.47
C SER A 62 -9.96 22.77 8.17
N GLU A 63 -9.75 23.45 7.05
CA GLU A 63 -9.64 22.86 5.72
C GLU A 63 -8.36 22.02 5.55
N ASP A 64 -7.26 22.42 6.22
CA ASP A 64 -6.01 21.67 6.30
C ASP A 64 -6.16 20.39 7.13
N LEU A 65 -6.83 20.48 8.28
CA LEU A 65 -7.12 19.32 9.14
C LEU A 65 -8.04 18.32 8.43
N ASP A 66 -9.01 18.79 7.66
CA ASP A 66 -9.83 17.95 6.79
C ASP A 66 -9.05 17.41 5.59
N ALA A 67 -8.03 18.10 5.09
CA ALA A 67 -7.14 17.57 4.04
C ALA A 67 -6.29 16.40 4.55
N VAL A 68 -5.73 16.51 5.76
CA VAL A 68 -4.98 15.42 6.43
C VAL A 68 -5.85 14.18 6.68
N LYS A 69 -7.19 14.32 6.70
CA LYS A 69 -8.18 13.24 6.84
C LYS A 69 -8.70 12.66 5.51
N ARG A 70 -8.32 13.21 4.35
CA ARG A 70 -8.71 12.68 3.02
C ARG A 70 -7.77 11.56 2.57
N ARG A 71 -8.30 10.54 1.88
CA ARG A 71 -7.55 9.43 1.29
C ARG A 71 -8.12 9.11 -0.09
N ASN A 72 -7.32 9.20 -1.14
CA ASN A 72 -7.66 8.75 -2.48
C ASN A 72 -7.08 7.34 -2.70
N ILE A 73 -7.93 6.31 -2.66
CA ILE A 73 -7.52 4.90 -2.74
C ILE A 73 -8.05 4.22 -4.00
N GLY A 74 -7.18 3.46 -4.68
CA GLY A 74 -7.56 2.62 -5.81
C GLY A 74 -7.79 1.17 -5.38
N ILE A 75 -8.81 0.51 -5.93
CA ILE A 75 -9.00 -0.94 -5.77
C ILE A 75 -8.60 -1.60 -7.08
N SER A 76 -7.50 -2.38 -7.07
CA SER A 76 -6.89 -2.97 -8.26
C SER A 76 -6.59 -4.45 -8.05
N ALA A 77 -6.83 -5.27 -9.08
CA ALA A 77 -6.78 -6.73 -8.97
C ALA A 77 -6.87 -7.38 -10.36
N HIS A 78 -6.53 -8.66 -10.42
CA HIS A 78 -6.89 -9.52 -11.55
C HIS A 78 -8.43 -9.64 -11.76
N ILE A 79 -8.81 -10.25 -12.89
CA ILE A 79 -10.16 -10.66 -13.26
C ILE A 79 -10.73 -11.59 -12.17
N ASP A 80 -12.05 -11.58 -11.97
CA ASP A 80 -12.80 -12.41 -11.01
C ASP A 80 -12.24 -12.47 -9.57
N SER A 81 -11.36 -11.54 -9.19
CA SER A 81 -10.79 -11.44 -7.82
C SER A 81 -11.71 -10.71 -6.83
N GLY A 82 -12.84 -10.16 -7.31
CA GLY A 82 -13.90 -9.57 -6.47
C GLY A 82 -13.66 -8.12 -6.04
N LYS A 83 -13.09 -7.28 -6.91
CA LYS A 83 -12.94 -5.82 -6.68
C LYS A 83 -14.28 -5.16 -6.38
N THR A 84 -15.19 -5.19 -7.36
CA THR A 84 -16.51 -4.56 -7.31
C THR A 84 -17.28 -5.02 -6.07
N THR A 85 -17.22 -6.31 -5.74
CA THR A 85 -17.81 -6.87 -4.52
C THR A 85 -17.20 -6.26 -3.25
N LEU A 86 -15.88 -6.14 -3.14
CA LEU A 86 -15.20 -5.49 -2.01
C LEU A 86 -15.58 -4.00 -1.92
N THR A 87 -15.56 -3.29 -3.06
CA THR A 87 -15.99 -1.89 -3.17
C THR A 87 -17.41 -1.71 -2.63
N GLU A 88 -18.35 -2.58 -3.01
CA GLU A 88 -19.72 -2.53 -2.51
C GLU A 88 -19.85 -2.87 -1.02
N ARG A 89 -19.09 -3.83 -0.47
CA ARG A 89 -19.09 -4.07 0.99
C ARG A 89 -18.57 -2.85 1.75
N ILE A 90 -17.51 -2.18 1.25
CA ILE A 90 -17.01 -0.92 1.85
C ILE A 90 -18.09 0.18 1.78
N LEU A 91 -18.79 0.32 0.65
CA LEU A 91 -19.88 1.29 0.49
C LEU A 91 -21.14 0.95 1.32
N PHE A 92 -21.34 -0.32 1.67
CA PHE A 92 -22.38 -0.75 2.59
C PHE A 92 -22.03 -0.39 4.05
N TYR A 93 -20.87 -0.81 4.55
CA TYR A 93 -20.46 -0.53 5.94
C TYR A 93 -20.26 0.97 6.22
N THR A 94 -19.89 1.76 5.22
CA THR A 94 -19.84 3.24 5.33
C THR A 94 -21.21 3.92 5.17
N GLY A 95 -22.31 3.16 5.13
CA GLY A 95 -23.69 3.68 5.06
C GLY A 95 -24.08 4.33 3.73
N ARG A 96 -23.24 4.24 2.69
CA ARG A 96 -23.50 4.81 1.35
C ARG A 96 -24.50 4.00 0.52
N ILE A 97 -24.65 2.71 0.83
CA ILE A 97 -25.56 1.78 0.17
C ILE A 97 -26.38 1.05 1.25
N LYS A 98 -27.69 0.89 1.05
CA LYS A 98 -28.61 0.22 1.99
C LYS A 98 -28.83 -1.28 1.71
N ALA A 99 -28.56 -1.73 0.48
CA ALA A 99 -28.72 -3.10 0.04
C ALA A 99 -27.63 -3.45 -0.96
N ILE A 100 -26.97 -4.59 -0.74
CA ILE A 100 -25.86 -5.08 -1.56
C ILE A 100 -26.44 -6.02 -2.62
N HIS A 101 -25.97 -5.93 -3.86
CA HIS A 101 -26.44 -6.73 -4.99
C HIS A 101 -25.22 -7.34 -5.67
N ASP A 102 -25.15 -8.68 -5.79
CA ASP A 102 -23.96 -9.30 -6.35
C ASP A 102 -23.83 -9.03 -7.86
N VAL A 103 -22.59 -8.81 -8.33
CA VAL A 103 -22.20 -8.55 -9.73
C VAL A 103 -22.82 -9.56 -10.74
N ARG A 104 -22.99 -10.82 -10.33
CA ARG A 104 -23.66 -11.88 -11.12
C ARG A 104 -24.84 -12.50 -10.34
N GLY A 105 -25.56 -11.68 -9.56
CA GLY A 105 -26.74 -12.07 -8.80
C GLY A 105 -27.95 -12.40 -9.68
N LYS A 106 -28.89 -13.20 -9.15
CA LYS A 106 -30.11 -13.60 -9.86
C LYS A 106 -31.12 -12.46 -10.04
N ASP A 107 -30.92 -11.36 -9.32
CA ASP A 107 -31.89 -10.27 -9.18
C ASP A 107 -31.88 -9.28 -10.36
N GLY A 108 -30.92 -9.41 -11.29
CA GLY A 108 -30.81 -8.60 -12.51
C GLY A 108 -30.37 -7.14 -12.30
N VAL A 109 -30.35 -6.64 -11.06
CA VAL A 109 -29.94 -5.26 -10.71
C VAL A 109 -28.46 -5.02 -11.01
N GLY A 110 -27.61 -6.01 -10.77
CA GLY A 110 -26.15 -5.90 -10.85
C GLY A 110 -25.54 -5.06 -9.71
N ALA A 111 -24.21 -4.98 -9.69
CA ALA A 111 -23.48 -4.14 -8.75
C ALA A 111 -23.70 -2.65 -9.05
N LYS A 112 -23.79 -1.81 -8.02
CA LYS A 112 -24.04 -0.37 -8.17
C LYS A 112 -22.89 0.38 -8.87
N MET A 113 -21.67 -0.16 -8.80
CA MET A 113 -20.49 0.41 -9.47
C MET A 113 -20.48 0.12 -10.97
N ASP A 114 -21.01 -1.04 -11.40
CA ASP A 114 -21.13 -1.43 -12.80
C ASP A 114 -22.36 -0.74 -13.40
N SER A 115 -22.09 0.38 -14.08
CA SER A 115 -23.14 1.34 -14.48
C SER A 115 -23.70 1.06 -15.87
N MET A 116 -22.91 0.45 -16.75
CA MET A 116 -23.30 0.11 -18.11
C MET A 116 -23.98 -1.27 -18.17
N ASP A 117 -24.95 -1.42 -19.06
CA ASP A 117 -25.65 -2.70 -19.25
C ASP A 117 -24.68 -3.84 -19.66
N LEU A 118 -23.64 -3.52 -20.44
CA LEU A 118 -22.59 -4.47 -20.83
C LEU A 118 -21.71 -4.90 -19.64
N GLU A 119 -21.45 -4.02 -18.68
CA GLU A 119 -20.69 -4.36 -17.46
C GLU A 119 -21.49 -5.36 -16.61
N ARG A 120 -22.80 -5.15 -16.48
CA ARG A 120 -23.73 -6.06 -15.79
C ARG A 120 -23.91 -7.39 -16.52
N GLU A 121 -24.06 -7.37 -17.85
CA GLU A 121 -24.27 -8.57 -18.65
C GLU A 121 -23.05 -9.52 -18.62
N LYS A 122 -21.83 -8.96 -18.62
CA LYS A 122 -20.59 -9.75 -18.54
C LYS A 122 -20.09 -9.96 -17.09
N GLY A 123 -20.58 -9.16 -16.15
CA GLY A 123 -20.05 -9.09 -14.79
C GLY A 123 -18.56 -8.74 -14.77
N ILE A 124 -18.19 -7.68 -15.49
CA ILE A 124 -16.84 -7.09 -15.53
C ILE A 124 -16.95 -5.56 -15.51
N THR A 125 -16.15 -4.90 -14.69
CA THR A 125 -15.99 -3.45 -14.71
C THR A 125 -15.10 -3.04 -15.90
N ILE A 126 -15.61 -2.16 -16.76
CA ILE A 126 -14.96 -1.68 -17.99
C ILE A 126 -14.39 -0.27 -17.76
N GLN A 127 -15.18 0.63 -17.17
CA GLN A 127 -14.73 1.99 -16.84
C GLN A 127 -14.39 2.15 -15.35
N SER A 128 -13.40 3.01 -15.07
CA SER A 128 -12.95 3.29 -13.72
C SER A 128 -13.99 4.13 -12.95
N ALA A 129 -14.69 3.51 -11.99
CA ALA A 129 -15.79 4.13 -11.27
C ALA A 129 -15.32 4.76 -9.94
N ALA A 130 -15.58 6.06 -9.76
CA ALA A 130 -15.21 6.82 -8.56
C ALA A 130 -16.39 6.99 -7.59
N THR A 131 -16.17 6.84 -6.28
CA THR A 131 -17.19 7.11 -5.24
C THR A 131 -16.55 7.59 -3.93
N PHE A 132 -17.21 8.52 -3.25
CA PHE A 132 -16.77 9.08 -1.95
C PHE A 132 -17.59 8.51 -0.78
N CYS A 133 -16.93 7.99 0.26
CA CYS A 133 -17.52 7.57 1.52
C CYS A 133 -16.78 8.14 2.76
N ARG A 134 -17.38 8.06 3.94
CA ARG A 134 -16.76 8.44 5.22
C ARG A 134 -16.66 7.20 6.10
N TRP A 135 -15.48 6.96 6.69
CA TRP A 135 -15.25 5.91 7.68
C TRP A 135 -14.67 6.53 8.94
N LYS A 136 -15.43 6.48 10.05
CA LYS A 136 -15.11 7.18 11.31
C LYS A 136 -14.88 8.68 11.01
N ASP A 137 -13.69 9.23 11.23
CA ASP A 137 -13.34 10.61 10.90
C ASP A 137 -12.53 10.80 9.60
N SER A 138 -12.35 9.72 8.82
CA SER A 138 -11.63 9.75 7.55
C SER A 138 -12.57 9.89 6.36
N HIS A 139 -12.17 10.71 5.39
CA HIS A 139 -12.86 10.91 4.13
C HIS A 139 -12.16 10.08 3.05
N VAL A 140 -12.86 9.10 2.47
CA VAL A 140 -12.26 8.13 1.56
C VAL A 140 -12.88 8.26 0.17
N ASN A 141 -12.06 8.62 -0.81
CA ASN A 141 -12.39 8.59 -2.22
C ASN A 141 -11.88 7.26 -2.79
N ILE A 142 -12.78 6.41 -3.24
CA ILE A 142 -12.48 5.11 -3.84
C ILE A 142 -12.55 5.25 -5.36
N ILE A 143 -11.53 4.75 -6.06
CA ILE A 143 -11.58 4.51 -7.51
C ILE A 143 -11.50 2.99 -7.71
N ASP A 144 -12.59 2.37 -8.16
CA ASP A 144 -12.54 0.98 -8.63
C ASP A 144 -11.91 0.98 -10.02
N THR A 145 -10.98 0.06 -10.28
CA THR A 145 -10.16 0.05 -11.50
C THR A 145 -10.38 -1.24 -12.29
N PRO A 146 -10.51 -1.19 -13.63
CA PRO A 146 -10.84 -2.37 -14.42
C PRO A 146 -9.71 -3.42 -14.35
N GLY A 147 -10.11 -4.69 -14.25
CA GLY A 147 -9.17 -5.81 -14.05
C GLY A 147 -8.65 -6.49 -15.32
N HIS A 148 -9.11 -6.04 -16.49
CA HIS A 148 -8.76 -6.67 -17.77
C HIS A 148 -7.49 -6.05 -18.38
N VAL A 149 -6.73 -6.86 -19.11
CA VAL A 149 -5.47 -6.40 -19.74
C VAL A 149 -5.68 -5.29 -20.78
N ASP A 150 -6.82 -5.31 -21.47
CA ASP A 150 -7.17 -4.35 -22.52
C ASP A 150 -7.46 -2.95 -21.95
N PHE A 151 -7.85 -2.87 -20.68
CA PHE A 151 -8.17 -1.62 -19.98
C PHE A 151 -6.98 -1.09 -19.15
N THR A 152 -5.76 -1.58 -19.39
CA THR A 152 -4.53 -1.11 -18.70
C THR A 152 -4.29 0.40 -18.80
N ILE A 153 -4.81 1.08 -19.84
CA ILE A 153 -4.76 2.54 -20.02
C ILE A 153 -5.70 3.28 -19.03
N GLU A 154 -6.77 2.65 -18.56
CA GLU A 154 -7.61 3.15 -17.45
C GLU A 154 -6.86 3.03 -16.12
N VAL A 155 -6.33 1.84 -15.82
CA VAL A 155 -5.57 1.57 -14.59
C VAL A 155 -4.37 2.52 -14.45
N GLU A 156 -3.64 2.77 -15.54
CA GLU A 156 -2.52 3.71 -15.58
C GLU A 156 -2.94 5.20 -15.46
N ARG A 157 -4.20 5.54 -15.80
CA ARG A 157 -4.76 6.88 -15.51
C ARG A 157 -5.16 7.01 -14.04
N ALA A 158 -5.82 5.99 -13.48
CA ALA A 158 -6.22 5.99 -12.07
C ALA A 158 -4.99 6.06 -11.12
N LEU A 159 -3.98 5.22 -11.34
CA LEU A 159 -2.76 5.15 -10.50
C LEU A 159 -1.92 6.44 -10.44
N ARG A 160 -2.20 7.45 -11.29
CA ARG A 160 -1.56 8.77 -11.25
C ARG A 160 -2.25 9.79 -10.33
N VAL A 161 -3.44 9.46 -9.83
CA VAL A 161 -4.33 10.37 -9.06
C VAL A 161 -4.54 9.85 -7.62
N LEU A 162 -3.91 8.72 -7.27
CA LEU A 162 -4.16 7.98 -6.05
C LEU A 162 -3.01 8.12 -5.04
N ASP A 163 -3.35 8.33 -3.77
CA ASP A 163 -2.41 8.37 -2.66
C ASP A 163 -1.94 6.95 -2.25
N GLY A 164 -2.71 5.92 -2.64
CA GLY A 164 -2.42 4.53 -2.37
C GLY A 164 -3.37 3.56 -3.10
N GLY A 165 -3.03 2.27 -3.08
CA GLY A 165 -3.81 1.21 -3.71
C GLY A 165 -4.03 -0.01 -2.81
N ILE A 166 -5.14 -0.71 -3.03
CA ILE A 166 -5.42 -2.04 -2.47
C ILE A 166 -5.25 -3.04 -3.61
N LEU A 167 -4.21 -3.88 -3.52
CA LEU A 167 -3.97 -4.99 -4.43
C LEU A 167 -4.75 -6.22 -3.94
N VAL A 168 -5.93 -6.44 -4.51
CA VAL A 168 -6.76 -7.61 -4.16
C VAL A 168 -6.25 -8.83 -4.91
N LEU A 169 -6.10 -9.94 -4.19
CA LEU A 169 -5.72 -11.25 -4.72
C LEU A 169 -6.76 -12.31 -4.33
N CYS A 170 -6.81 -13.41 -5.08
CA CYS A 170 -7.69 -14.54 -4.81
C CYS A 170 -6.94 -15.61 -3.99
N GLY A 171 -7.47 -16.01 -2.84
CA GLY A 171 -6.87 -17.01 -1.96
C GLY A 171 -6.62 -18.38 -2.59
N VAL A 172 -7.32 -18.71 -3.68
CA VAL A 172 -7.13 -19.95 -4.46
C VAL A 172 -6.12 -19.73 -5.61
N SER A 173 -6.28 -18.64 -6.37
CA SER A 173 -5.54 -18.38 -7.61
C SER A 173 -4.15 -17.76 -7.39
N GLY A 174 -3.90 -17.15 -6.23
CA GLY A 174 -2.64 -16.48 -5.90
C GLY A 174 -2.31 -15.31 -6.81
N VAL A 175 -1.01 -15.09 -7.05
CA VAL A 175 -0.53 -14.09 -8.02
C VAL A 175 -0.72 -14.63 -9.44
N GLN A 176 -1.25 -13.77 -10.31
CA GLN A 176 -1.50 -14.06 -11.73
C GLN A 176 -0.68 -13.10 -12.62
N SER A 177 -0.52 -13.44 -13.91
CA SER A 177 0.31 -12.65 -14.83
C SER A 177 -0.17 -11.20 -15.00
N GLN A 178 -1.47 -10.96 -14.84
CA GLN A 178 -2.07 -9.62 -14.82
C GLN A 178 -1.78 -8.88 -13.52
N SER A 179 -1.74 -9.57 -12.36
CA SER A 179 -1.34 -8.98 -11.08
C SER A 179 0.09 -8.44 -11.13
N LEU A 180 0.99 -9.15 -11.84
CA LEU A 180 2.36 -8.69 -12.11
C LEU A 180 2.40 -7.42 -12.99
N THR A 181 1.46 -7.26 -13.94
CA THR A 181 1.33 -6.01 -14.71
C THR A 181 0.84 -4.85 -13.85
N VAL A 182 -0.17 -5.07 -13.00
CA VAL A 182 -0.67 -4.06 -12.05
C VAL A 182 0.41 -3.65 -11.06
N ASP A 183 1.16 -4.60 -10.48
CA ASP A 183 2.27 -4.33 -9.57
C ASP A 183 3.39 -3.49 -10.23
N ARG A 184 3.72 -3.78 -11.49
CA ARG A 184 4.66 -2.99 -12.29
C ARG A 184 4.14 -1.57 -12.55
N GLN A 185 2.84 -1.39 -12.81
CA GLN A 185 2.24 -0.05 -12.96
C GLN A 185 2.28 0.71 -11.63
N MET A 186 1.87 0.10 -10.51
CA MET A 186 1.95 0.70 -9.18
C MET A 186 3.40 1.05 -8.80
N LYS A 187 4.39 0.22 -9.15
CA LYS A 187 5.83 0.51 -8.98
C LYS A 187 6.30 1.69 -9.84
N ARG A 188 5.87 1.78 -11.10
CA ARG A 188 6.20 2.91 -12.00
C ARG A 188 5.79 4.28 -11.43
N TYR A 189 4.69 4.33 -10.68
CA TYR A 189 4.16 5.55 -10.07
C TYR A 189 4.46 5.68 -8.56
N ASN A 190 5.29 4.80 -7.99
CA ASN A 190 5.61 4.74 -6.55
C ASN A 190 4.36 4.77 -5.65
N VAL A 191 3.28 4.08 -6.04
CA VAL A 191 2.02 4.04 -5.29
C VAL A 191 2.16 3.09 -4.09
N PRO A 192 1.98 3.58 -2.85
CA PRO A 192 1.89 2.75 -1.64
C PRO A 192 0.78 1.73 -1.77
N ARG A 193 1.00 0.47 -1.36
CA ARG A 193 -0.03 -0.57 -1.52
C ARG A 193 -0.20 -1.46 -0.29
N LEU A 194 -1.46 -1.79 -0.02
CA LEU A 194 -1.88 -2.87 0.87
C LEU A 194 -2.19 -4.09 -0.01
N ALA A 195 -1.91 -5.30 0.46
CA ALA A 195 -2.40 -6.51 -0.19
C ALA A 195 -3.64 -7.04 0.56
N PHE A 196 -4.68 -7.46 -0.17
CA PHE A 196 -5.87 -8.06 0.43
C PHE A 196 -6.14 -9.43 -0.20
N ILE A 197 -6.00 -10.50 0.59
CA ILE A 197 -6.34 -11.86 0.16
C ILE A 197 -7.84 -12.07 0.37
N ASN A 198 -8.58 -11.99 -0.73
CA ASN A 198 -10.02 -12.19 -0.79
C ASN A 198 -10.35 -13.65 -1.13
N LYS A 199 -11.62 -14.02 -0.94
CA LYS A 199 -12.18 -15.32 -1.32
C LYS A 199 -11.64 -16.51 -0.53
N LEU A 200 -11.33 -16.30 0.76
CA LEU A 200 -11.00 -17.38 1.70
C LEU A 200 -12.18 -18.31 2.03
N ASP A 201 -13.40 -17.95 1.63
CA ASP A 201 -14.58 -18.81 1.64
C ASP A 201 -14.55 -19.95 0.59
N ARG A 202 -13.59 -19.94 -0.34
CA ARG A 202 -13.53 -20.94 -1.42
C ARG A 202 -12.66 -22.14 -1.07
N GLN A 203 -13.10 -23.30 -1.56
CA GLN A 203 -12.34 -24.55 -1.51
C GLN A 203 -10.96 -24.41 -2.17
N GLY A 204 -9.94 -24.95 -1.51
CA GLY A 204 -8.54 -24.85 -1.93
C GLY A 204 -7.92 -23.46 -1.73
N SER A 205 -8.49 -22.62 -0.86
CA SER A 205 -7.87 -21.35 -0.48
C SER A 205 -6.66 -21.58 0.43
N ASN A 206 -5.53 -20.93 0.12
CA ASN A 206 -4.28 -21.09 0.86
C ASN A 206 -3.54 -19.73 0.94
N PRO A 207 -3.82 -18.91 1.97
CA PRO A 207 -3.23 -17.58 2.08
C PRO A 207 -1.70 -17.60 2.21
N THR A 208 -1.12 -18.59 2.91
CA THR A 208 0.33 -18.77 3.04
C THR A 208 1.01 -18.93 1.69
N LYS A 209 0.41 -19.68 0.76
CA LYS A 209 0.86 -19.77 -0.64
C LYS A 209 0.81 -18.39 -1.31
N VAL A 210 -0.28 -17.62 -1.16
CA VAL A 210 -0.41 -16.31 -1.79
C VAL A 210 0.63 -15.31 -1.26
N ILE A 211 1.00 -15.37 0.02
CA ILE A 211 2.10 -14.57 0.59
C ILE A 211 3.44 -14.98 -0.02
N ASN A 212 3.70 -16.28 -0.17
CA ASN A 212 4.91 -16.77 -0.82
C ASN A 212 4.94 -16.41 -2.32
N ASP A 213 3.79 -16.36 -3.00
CA ASP A 213 3.68 -15.86 -4.37
C ASP A 213 3.95 -14.33 -4.45
N LEU A 214 3.45 -13.53 -3.49
CA LEU A 214 3.77 -12.09 -3.39
C LEU A 214 5.29 -11.86 -3.24
N ARG A 215 5.94 -12.61 -2.35
CA ARG A 215 7.39 -12.54 -2.11
C ARG A 215 8.19 -12.99 -3.33
N ASN A 216 7.91 -14.17 -3.87
CA ASN A 216 8.73 -14.77 -4.93
C ASN A 216 8.45 -14.20 -6.33
N GLN A 217 7.18 -13.98 -6.69
CA GLN A 217 6.81 -13.55 -8.03
C GLN A 217 6.84 -12.02 -8.20
N LEU A 218 6.31 -11.27 -7.21
CA LEU A 218 6.28 -9.80 -7.27
C LEU A 218 7.51 -9.15 -6.64
N LYS A 219 8.33 -9.89 -5.88
CA LYS A 219 9.51 -9.36 -5.18
C LYS A 219 9.15 -8.18 -4.27
N LEU A 220 8.12 -8.39 -3.46
CA LEU A 220 7.66 -7.46 -2.43
C LEU A 220 8.07 -8.01 -1.06
N ASN A 221 8.62 -7.16 -0.18
CA ASN A 221 8.68 -7.49 1.24
C ASN A 221 7.26 -7.37 1.80
N ALA A 222 6.56 -8.50 1.81
CA ALA A 222 5.19 -8.61 2.27
C ALA A 222 5.13 -9.53 3.48
N SER A 223 4.42 -9.13 4.52
CA SER A 223 4.09 -10.00 5.66
C SER A 223 2.65 -9.79 6.10
N GLN A 224 2.07 -10.82 6.72
CA GLN A 224 0.68 -10.78 7.16
C GLN A 224 0.52 -9.98 8.44
N VAL A 225 -0.51 -9.13 8.47
CA VAL A 225 -0.94 -8.40 9.68
C VAL A 225 -2.09 -9.14 10.36
N GLN A 226 -2.74 -10.05 9.63
CA GLN A 226 -3.88 -10.84 10.10
C GLN A 226 -3.72 -12.34 9.76
N ILE A 227 -4.29 -13.20 10.59
CA ILE A 227 -4.45 -14.65 10.32
C ILE A 227 -5.95 -14.97 10.23
N PRO A 228 -6.43 -15.76 9.26
CA PRO A 228 -7.84 -16.15 9.19
C PRO A 228 -8.17 -17.24 10.22
N ILE A 229 -9.25 -17.03 10.96
CA ILE A 229 -9.82 -18.04 11.86
C ILE A 229 -10.66 -18.99 11.01
N GLY A 230 -10.10 -20.15 10.71
CA GLY A 230 -10.66 -21.11 9.77
C GLY A 230 -10.62 -20.66 8.30
N LEU A 231 -10.83 -21.62 7.41
CA LEU A 231 -10.84 -21.45 5.95
C LEU A 231 -12.11 -22.07 5.36
N GLU A 232 -12.39 -21.74 4.09
CA GLU A 232 -13.51 -22.27 3.31
C GLU A 232 -14.86 -21.98 3.99
N ASP A 233 -15.76 -22.95 4.12
CA ASP A 233 -17.03 -22.77 4.85
C ASP A 233 -16.83 -22.52 6.35
N ASN A 234 -15.70 -22.94 6.93
CA ASN A 234 -15.35 -22.74 8.33
C ASN A 234 -14.66 -21.38 8.60
N HIS A 235 -14.61 -20.47 7.63
CA HIS A 235 -14.02 -19.14 7.84
C HIS A 235 -14.90 -18.27 8.77
N LEU A 236 -14.51 -18.16 10.03
CA LEU A 236 -15.26 -17.46 11.09
C LEU A 236 -14.89 -15.98 11.20
N GLY A 237 -13.60 -15.65 11.10
CA GLY A 237 -13.08 -14.30 11.38
C GLY A 237 -11.58 -14.17 11.10
N VAL A 238 -10.92 -13.20 11.75
CA VAL A 238 -9.47 -12.98 11.67
C VAL A 238 -8.87 -12.70 13.05
N VAL A 239 -7.59 -13.02 13.24
CA VAL A 239 -6.77 -12.55 14.37
C VAL A 239 -5.90 -11.39 13.89
N ASP A 240 -5.84 -10.30 14.66
CA ASP A 240 -4.96 -9.14 14.47
C ASP A 240 -3.64 -9.37 15.22
N LEU A 241 -2.52 -9.47 14.49
CA LEU A 241 -1.18 -9.76 15.05
C LEU A 241 -0.53 -8.57 15.76
N ILE A 242 -1.05 -7.36 15.57
CA ILE A 242 -0.56 -6.16 16.28
C ILE A 242 -1.10 -6.19 17.71
N LYS A 243 -2.43 -6.39 17.85
CA LYS A 243 -3.15 -6.34 19.14
C LYS A 243 -3.27 -7.68 19.87
N ASN A 244 -2.90 -8.78 19.22
CA ASN A 244 -3.17 -10.16 19.68
C ASN A 244 -4.66 -10.39 20.05
N LYS A 245 -5.58 -9.95 19.17
CA LYS A 245 -7.04 -10.08 19.35
C LYS A 245 -7.69 -10.85 18.21
N SER A 246 -8.71 -11.66 18.52
CA SER A 246 -9.62 -12.22 17.52
C SER A 246 -10.77 -11.26 17.19
N TYR A 247 -11.22 -11.33 15.95
CA TYR A 247 -12.29 -10.54 15.36
C TYR A 247 -13.22 -11.47 14.58
N THR A 248 -14.37 -11.82 15.14
CA THR A 248 -15.43 -12.58 14.45
C THR A 248 -16.53 -11.66 13.95
N PHE A 249 -17.18 -12.05 12.85
CA PHE A 249 -18.16 -11.24 12.12
C PHE A 249 -19.53 -11.91 12.15
N ASP A 250 -20.44 -11.35 12.94
CA ASP A 250 -21.78 -11.86 13.21
C ASP A 250 -22.90 -11.02 12.57
N GLY A 251 -24.09 -11.61 12.48
CA GLY A 251 -25.25 -11.08 11.76
C GLY A 251 -25.21 -11.42 10.26
N GLU A 252 -26.36 -11.27 9.58
CA GLU A 252 -26.56 -11.72 8.19
C GLU A 252 -25.54 -11.16 7.17
N ARG A 253 -24.94 -10.00 7.49
CA ARG A 253 -23.94 -9.30 6.67
C ARG A 253 -22.66 -8.97 7.44
N GLY A 254 -22.35 -9.69 8.51
CA GLY A 254 -21.15 -9.46 9.32
C GLY A 254 -21.07 -8.05 9.93
N GLU A 255 -22.22 -7.42 10.19
CA GLU A 255 -22.33 -6.04 10.69
C GLU A 255 -21.88 -5.92 12.16
N ILE A 256 -21.98 -7.01 12.93
CA ILE A 256 -21.58 -7.07 14.33
C ILE A 256 -20.16 -7.63 14.39
N ILE A 257 -19.21 -6.77 14.75
CA ILE A 257 -17.82 -7.18 15.01
C ILE A 257 -17.73 -7.56 16.49
N VAL A 258 -17.37 -8.80 16.78
CA VAL A 258 -17.10 -9.28 18.14
C VAL A 258 -15.58 -9.36 18.32
N GLU A 259 -15.05 -8.58 19.28
CA GLU A 259 -13.67 -8.74 19.73
C GLU A 259 -13.57 -9.88 20.74
N GLY A 260 -12.54 -10.72 20.62
CA GLY A 260 -12.26 -11.82 21.54
C GLY A 260 -10.77 -12.08 21.74
N GLU A 261 -10.46 -13.08 22.56
CA GLU A 261 -9.10 -13.58 22.74
C GLU A 261 -8.69 -14.51 21.58
N VAL A 262 -7.39 -14.76 21.42
CA VAL A 262 -6.87 -15.69 20.41
C VAL A 262 -7.27 -17.14 20.78
N PRO A 263 -7.88 -17.92 19.86
CA PRO A 263 -8.18 -19.33 20.09
C PRO A 263 -6.94 -20.13 20.51
N ASP A 264 -7.09 -21.03 21.50
CA ASP A 264 -5.97 -21.79 22.07
C ASP A 264 -5.21 -22.63 21.03
N ASP A 265 -5.91 -23.15 20.02
CA ASP A 265 -5.36 -23.93 18.91
C ASP A 265 -4.57 -23.08 17.89
N MET A 266 -4.65 -21.75 17.98
CA MET A 266 -3.97 -20.80 17.08
C MET A 266 -2.82 -20.03 17.74
N LYS A 267 -2.59 -20.15 19.06
CA LYS A 267 -1.62 -19.33 19.81
C LYS A 267 -0.18 -19.48 19.28
N ASP A 268 0.33 -20.70 19.20
CA ASP A 268 1.67 -21.01 18.68
C ASP A 268 1.90 -20.40 17.27
N MET A 269 0.89 -20.50 16.39
CA MET A 269 0.93 -19.95 15.03
C MET A 269 0.85 -18.42 15.03
N VAL A 270 0.11 -17.80 15.95
CA VAL A 270 0.06 -16.35 16.11
C VAL A 270 1.41 -15.81 16.58
N GLU A 271 2.08 -16.49 17.51
CA GLU A 271 3.43 -16.13 17.96
C GLU A 271 4.47 -16.30 16.84
N GLU A 272 4.48 -17.43 16.14
CA GLU A 272 5.36 -17.68 14.97
C GLU A 272 5.24 -16.55 13.93
N LYS A 273 4.01 -16.12 13.64
CA LYS A 273 3.72 -15.14 12.59
C LYS A 273 3.83 -13.69 13.06
N ARG A 274 3.71 -13.42 14.35
CA ARG A 274 4.09 -12.14 14.97
C ARG A 274 5.61 -11.95 14.90
N MET A 275 6.39 -13.00 15.17
CA MET A 275 7.84 -12.98 14.95
C MET A 275 8.20 -12.79 13.47
N GLU A 276 7.56 -13.52 12.54
CA GLU A 276 7.77 -13.34 11.09
C GLU A 276 7.40 -11.91 10.60
N LEU A 277 6.39 -11.28 11.21
CA LEU A 277 6.03 -9.88 10.94
C LEU A 277 7.11 -8.90 11.43
N ILE A 278 7.63 -9.10 12.65
CA ILE A 278 8.69 -8.25 13.23
C ILE A 278 9.99 -8.40 12.42
N GLU A 279 10.43 -9.62 12.12
CA GLU A 279 11.63 -9.90 11.29
C GLU A 279 11.54 -9.19 9.93
N LYS A 280 10.38 -9.27 9.25
CA LYS A 280 10.16 -8.62 7.94
C LYS A 280 10.00 -7.11 8.03
N LEU A 281 9.76 -6.53 9.20
CA LEU A 281 9.81 -5.07 9.42
C LEU A 281 11.22 -4.60 9.77
N ALA A 282 11.96 -5.37 10.56
CA ALA A 282 13.38 -5.12 10.88
C ALA A 282 14.27 -5.05 9.61
N ASP A 283 13.94 -5.83 8.56
CA ASP A 283 14.59 -5.75 7.23
C ASP A 283 14.52 -4.36 6.55
N VAL A 284 13.62 -3.47 6.98
CA VAL A 284 13.27 -2.23 6.23
C VAL A 284 13.08 -0.97 7.08
N ASP A 285 12.80 -1.10 8.38
CA ASP A 285 12.60 -0.01 9.35
C ASP A 285 13.68 -0.06 10.44
N ASP A 286 14.52 0.98 10.49
CA ASP A 286 15.72 0.99 11.33
C ASP A 286 15.40 0.93 12.84
N GLU A 287 14.29 1.51 13.29
CA GLU A 287 13.88 1.51 14.70
C GLU A 287 13.37 0.14 15.16
N ILE A 288 12.61 -0.58 14.32
CA ILE A 288 12.25 -1.98 14.59
C ILE A 288 13.46 -2.89 14.48
N GLY A 289 14.42 -2.57 13.60
CA GLY A 289 15.73 -3.22 13.50
C GLY A 289 16.54 -3.14 14.81
N GLU A 290 16.63 -1.96 15.42
CA GLU A 290 17.31 -1.77 16.70
C GLU A 290 16.65 -2.56 17.83
N LEU A 291 15.32 -2.52 17.97
CA LEU A 291 14.59 -3.28 19.00
C LEU A 291 14.76 -4.79 18.83
N PHE A 292 14.65 -5.30 17.60
CA PHE A 292 14.84 -6.71 17.29
C PHE A 292 16.27 -7.19 17.60
N LEU A 293 17.29 -6.35 17.37
CA LEU A 293 18.68 -6.64 17.73
C LEU A 293 18.96 -6.58 19.25
N MET A 294 18.09 -5.96 20.04
CA MET A 294 18.16 -5.92 21.51
C MET A 294 17.29 -7.00 22.18
N GLU A 295 16.61 -7.84 21.41
CA GLU A 295 15.61 -8.82 21.87
C GLU A 295 14.42 -8.17 22.62
N GLU A 296 14.11 -6.89 22.33
CA GLU A 296 12.99 -6.15 22.93
C GLU A 296 11.72 -6.22 22.05
N GLU A 297 10.56 -6.52 22.65
CA GLU A 297 9.28 -6.51 21.93
C GLU A 297 8.80 -5.09 21.61
N PRO A 298 8.53 -4.74 20.33
CA PRO A 298 7.98 -3.44 19.97
C PRO A 298 6.51 -3.31 20.42
N THR A 299 6.16 -2.14 20.95
CA THR A 299 4.77 -1.83 21.35
C THR A 299 3.83 -1.78 20.14
N GLU A 300 2.52 -1.94 20.38
CA GLU A 300 1.52 -1.90 19.30
C GLU A 300 1.63 -0.62 18.44
N ASP A 301 1.92 0.52 19.05
CA ASP A 301 1.94 1.81 18.35
C ASP A 301 3.22 2.00 17.55
N GLN A 302 4.38 1.52 18.05
CA GLN A 302 5.61 1.41 17.24
C GLN A 302 5.39 0.51 16.01
N LEU A 303 4.71 -0.63 16.17
CA LEU A 303 4.35 -1.50 15.04
C LEU A 303 3.43 -0.81 14.03
N LYS A 304 2.39 -0.10 14.48
CA LYS A 304 1.48 0.66 13.61
C LYS A 304 2.21 1.76 12.85
N GLU A 305 3.10 2.49 13.52
CA GLU A 305 3.87 3.58 12.90
C GLU A 305 4.93 3.04 11.93
N ALA A 306 5.69 2.00 12.27
CA ALA A 306 6.64 1.36 11.37
C ALA A 306 5.96 0.80 10.11
N ILE A 307 4.87 0.03 10.26
CA ILE A 307 4.07 -0.47 9.12
C ILE A 307 3.61 0.71 8.25
N ARG A 308 3.11 1.80 8.86
CA ARG A 308 2.69 3.02 8.14
C ARG A 308 3.85 3.67 7.38
N ARG A 309 5.01 3.88 8.02
CA ARG A 309 6.22 4.45 7.38
C ARG A 309 6.65 3.62 6.18
N GLN A 310 6.83 2.32 6.36
CA GLN A 310 7.41 1.46 5.33
C GLN A 310 6.43 1.14 4.19
N THR A 311 5.12 1.17 4.46
CA THR A 311 4.08 1.12 3.40
C THR A 311 4.13 2.38 2.54
N ILE A 312 4.20 3.57 3.15
CA ILE A 312 4.31 4.85 2.43
C ILE A 312 5.63 4.93 1.63
N ALA A 313 6.73 4.44 2.20
CA ALA A 313 8.02 4.33 1.53
C ALA A 313 8.05 3.26 0.41
N CYS A 314 6.95 2.53 0.17
CA CYS A 314 6.86 1.40 -0.77
C CYS A 314 7.88 0.26 -0.53
N LYS A 315 8.47 0.21 0.65
CA LYS A 315 9.43 -0.83 1.10
C LYS A 315 8.72 -2.07 1.61
N PHE A 316 7.61 -1.90 2.33
CA PHE A 316 6.81 -2.97 2.95
C PHE A 316 5.39 -3.02 2.36
N VAL A 317 4.79 -4.21 2.33
CA VAL A 317 3.40 -4.43 1.89
C VAL A 317 2.67 -5.26 2.95
N PRO A 318 1.84 -4.65 3.82
CA PRO A 318 1.04 -5.39 4.78
C PRO A 318 -0.04 -6.20 4.06
N VAL A 319 -0.18 -7.47 4.44
CA VAL A 319 -1.19 -8.39 3.91
C VAL A 319 -2.34 -8.55 4.89
N PHE A 320 -3.54 -8.16 4.43
CA PHE A 320 -4.83 -8.31 5.11
C PHE A 320 -5.65 -9.43 4.44
N MET A 321 -6.65 -9.96 5.14
CA MET A 321 -7.33 -11.20 4.73
C MET A 321 -8.84 -11.19 4.99
N GLY A 322 -9.62 -11.88 4.13
CA GLY A 322 -11.04 -12.11 4.39
C GLY A 322 -11.85 -12.66 3.22
N SER A 323 -13.16 -12.42 3.28
CA SER A 323 -14.11 -12.72 2.22
C SER A 323 -15.10 -11.56 2.03
N ALA A 324 -14.94 -10.84 0.92
CA ALA A 324 -15.91 -9.84 0.49
C ALA A 324 -17.24 -10.47 -0.01
N PHE A 325 -17.34 -11.79 -0.11
CA PHE A 325 -18.59 -12.48 -0.46
C PHE A 325 -19.38 -12.88 0.78
N LYS A 326 -18.73 -13.52 1.77
CA LYS A 326 -19.34 -13.85 3.07
C LYS A 326 -19.31 -12.71 4.11
N ASN A 327 -18.93 -11.50 3.69
CA ASN A 327 -18.97 -10.28 4.52
C ASN A 327 -18.02 -10.31 5.73
N LYS A 328 -16.78 -10.77 5.55
CA LYS A 328 -15.79 -10.92 6.63
C LYS A 328 -14.45 -10.26 6.30
N GLY A 329 -13.85 -9.56 7.26
CA GLY A 329 -12.53 -8.94 7.11
C GLY A 329 -12.50 -7.72 6.18
N VAL A 330 -13.47 -6.81 6.27
CA VAL A 330 -13.58 -5.62 5.38
C VAL A 330 -13.53 -4.28 6.16
N GLN A 331 -13.78 -4.31 7.47
CA GLN A 331 -14.04 -3.16 8.35
C GLN A 331 -12.80 -2.58 9.05
#